data_AF-A0A1S1QDQ6-F1
#
_entry.id   AF-A0A1S1QDQ6-F1
#
_cell.length_a   1.000
_cell.length_b   1.000
_cell.length_c   1.000
_cell.angle_alpha   90.00
_cell.angle_beta   90.00
_cell.angle_gamma   90.00
#
_symmetry.space_group_name_H-M   'P 1'
#
loop_
_entity.id
_entity.type
_entity.pdbx_description
1 polymer ?
#
loop_
_entity_poly.entity_id
_entity_poly.type
_entity_poly.pdbx_seq_one_letter_code
_entity_poly.pdbx_strand_id
1 'polypeptide(L)'
;MHYRDLDIVEEELAAAAEGRFRIEPLMFHLAGIPSYLVLAELAVSRVLRGRLPTVRYPAALRERAPKIWWDNARLTFDYARVNHARHGRLAQCAGLVAQATSQTAHAVLAARGEWVTNDKTLLTRADLRQIDHFIADAHADPKAARRLVDVSEELCAAAVQAVLHPLP
;
A
#
# COMPACT_ATOMS: atom_id res chain seq x y z
N MET A 1 9.88 -2.06 22.48
CA MET A 1 8.98 -0.91 22.68
C MET A 1 9.55 0.22 21.85
N HIS A 2 8.77 0.83 20.95
CA HIS A 2 9.22 1.99 20.18
C HIS A 2 8.62 3.25 20.81
N TYR A 3 9.48 4.17 21.26
CA TYR A 3 9.08 5.50 21.68
C TYR A 3 9.11 6.42 20.46
N ARG A 4 8.18 7.37 20.40
CA ARG A 4 8.14 8.42 19.38
C ARG A 4 8.12 9.77 20.08
N ASP A 5 8.89 10.71 19.55
CA ASP A 5 8.87 12.08 20.03
C ASP A 5 7.52 12.72 19.66
N LEU A 6 6.96 13.49 20.59
CA LEU A 6 5.59 14.02 20.45
C LEU A 6 5.50 15.09 19.36
N ASP A 7 6.53 15.91 19.22
CA ASP A 7 6.68 16.90 18.15
C ASP A 7 6.58 16.25 16.77
N ILE A 8 7.26 15.10 16.56
CA ILE A 8 7.15 14.33 15.31
C ILE A 8 5.70 13.87 15.07
N VAL A 9 5.01 13.39 16.11
CA VAL A 9 3.62 12.93 15.97
C VAL A 9 2.69 14.11 15.64
N GLU A 10 2.90 15.28 16.25
CA GLU A 10 2.15 16.50 16.00
C GLU A 10 2.37 17.03 14.58
N GLU A 11 3.61 17.00 14.08
CA GLU A 11 3.95 17.37 12.70
C GLU A 11 3.27 16.46 11.68
N GLU A 12 3.32 15.14 11.89
CA GLU A 12 2.67 14.17 11.00
C GLU A 12 1.15 14.28 11.04
N LEU A 13 0.56 14.60 12.20
CA LEU A 13 -0.86 14.92 12.32
C LEU A 13 -1.24 16.14 11.46
N ALA A 14 -0.47 17.22 11.55
CA ALA A 14 -0.70 18.43 10.76
C ALA A 14 -0.55 18.18 9.26
N ALA A 15 0.50 17.46 8.84
CA ALA A 15 0.71 17.09 7.45
C ALA A 15 -0.43 16.22 6.90
N ALA A 16 -0.83 15.18 7.64
CA ALA A 16 -1.90 14.27 7.24
C ALA A 16 -3.27 14.96 7.17
N ALA A 17 -3.53 15.97 8.02
CA ALA A 17 -4.73 16.78 7.95
C ALA A 17 -4.87 17.54 6.61
N GLU A 18 -3.73 17.89 6.00
CA GLU A 18 -3.64 18.50 4.66
C GLU A 18 -3.48 17.45 3.53
N GLY A 19 -3.58 16.17 3.87
CA GLY A 19 -3.36 15.03 2.97
C GLY A 19 -1.94 14.92 2.44
N ARG A 20 -0.96 15.51 3.15
CA ARG A 20 0.47 15.38 2.87
C ARG A 20 1.04 14.21 3.67
N PHE A 21 1.94 13.45 3.06
CA PHE A 21 2.70 12.40 3.72
C PHE A 21 3.94 12.04 2.89
N ARG A 22 4.86 11.33 3.53
CA ARG A 22 6.03 10.73 2.88
C ARG A 22 5.98 9.21 2.99
N ILE A 23 6.67 8.53 2.08
CA ILE A 23 6.84 7.07 2.10
C ILE A 23 8.32 6.79 2.37
N GLU A 24 8.62 6.13 3.48
CA GLU A 24 9.99 5.82 3.89
C GLU A 24 10.31 4.34 3.68
N PRO A 25 11.48 3.99 3.11
CA PRO A 25 11.91 2.60 3.04
C PRO A 25 12.09 2.00 4.44
N LEU A 26 11.53 0.82 4.67
CA LEU A 26 11.73 0.05 5.89
C LEU A 26 11.79 -1.44 5.56
N MET A 27 12.82 -2.15 6.04
CA MET A 27 13.21 -3.49 5.58
C MET A 27 12.07 -4.52 5.52
N PHE A 28 11.08 -4.43 6.41
CA PHE A 28 9.96 -5.38 6.53
C PHE A 28 8.62 -4.83 6.02
N HIS A 29 8.62 -3.67 5.34
CA HIS A 29 7.48 -3.13 4.61
C HIS A 29 7.81 -3.05 3.13
N LEU A 30 7.19 -3.91 2.32
CA LEU A 30 7.56 -4.06 0.90
C LEU A 30 7.39 -2.76 0.11
N ALA A 31 6.36 -1.98 0.44
CA ALA A 31 6.04 -0.71 -0.20
C ALA A 31 6.69 0.51 0.48
N GLY A 32 7.42 0.30 1.58
CA GLY A 32 7.77 1.35 2.53
C GLY A 32 6.62 1.70 3.48
N ILE A 33 6.90 2.53 4.50
CA ILE A 33 5.91 2.99 5.47
C ILE A 33 5.39 4.39 5.12
N PRO A 34 4.07 4.64 5.17
CA PRO A 34 3.57 6.00 5.16
C PRO A 34 3.88 6.70 6.48
N SER A 35 4.29 7.96 6.45
CA SER A 35 4.56 8.74 7.66
C SER A 35 3.32 8.92 8.55
N TYR A 36 2.11 8.90 7.95
CA TYR A 36 0.84 8.89 8.69
C TYR A 36 0.56 7.57 9.44
N LEU A 37 1.43 6.56 9.39
CA LEU A 37 1.28 5.33 10.20
C LEU A 37 1.21 5.65 11.70
N VAL A 38 1.85 6.73 12.16
CA VAL A 38 1.79 7.15 13.57
C VAL A 38 0.36 7.54 14.00
N LEU A 39 -0.46 8.04 13.07
CA LEU A 39 -1.88 8.30 13.32
C LEU A 39 -2.65 6.99 13.48
N ALA A 40 -2.31 5.95 12.71
CA ALA A 40 -2.90 4.63 12.85
C ALA A 40 -2.61 4.03 14.24
N GLU A 41 -1.36 4.12 14.70
CA GLU A 41 -0.97 3.69 16.04
C GLU A 41 -1.72 4.45 17.13
N LEU A 42 -1.79 5.78 17.01
CA LEU A 42 -2.49 6.63 17.96
C LEU A 42 -3.99 6.30 18.01
N ALA A 43 -4.62 6.11 16.85
CA ALA A 43 -6.05 5.80 16.74
C ALA A 43 -6.44 4.42 17.32
N VAL A 44 -5.54 3.43 17.28
CA VAL A 44 -5.80 2.08 17.83
C VAL A 44 -5.20 1.87 19.23
N SER A 45 -4.49 2.86 19.76
CA SER A 45 -3.84 2.77 21.06
C SER A 45 -4.84 2.77 22.22
N ARG A 46 -4.39 2.23 23.36
CA ARG A 46 -5.09 2.34 24.65
C ARG A 46 -4.32 3.29 25.56
N VAL A 47 -4.98 4.37 25.99
CA VAL A 47 -4.39 5.32 26.96
C VAL A 47 -4.22 4.62 28.31
N LEU A 48 -2.99 4.55 28.81
CA LEU A 48 -2.68 4.00 30.13
C LEU A 48 -2.64 5.06 31.23
N ARG A 49 -2.21 6.29 30.90
CA ARG A 49 -2.15 7.45 31.80
C ARG A 49 -2.25 8.75 31.00
N GLY A 50 -2.89 9.77 31.56
CA GLY A 50 -3.03 11.09 30.92
C GLY A 50 -4.17 11.15 29.91
N ARG A 51 -4.02 12.01 28.89
CA ARG A 51 -4.98 12.18 27.79
C ARG A 51 -4.22 12.28 26.47
N LEU A 52 -4.77 11.65 25.43
CA LEU A 52 -4.29 11.74 24.06
C LEU A 52 -5.44 12.17 23.15
N PRO A 53 -5.16 12.84 22.01
CA PRO A 53 -6.21 13.23 21.07
C PRO A 53 -6.83 11.99 20.41
N THR A 54 -8.13 12.06 20.14
CA THR A 54 -8.81 11.06 19.31
C THR A 54 -8.60 11.41 17.83
N VAL A 55 -8.00 10.49 17.07
CA VAL A 55 -7.68 10.70 15.66
C VAL A 55 -8.67 9.93 14.79
N ARG A 56 -9.34 10.63 13.88
CA ARG A 56 -10.11 10.02 12.78
C ARG A 56 -9.27 10.06 11.50
N TYR A 57 -9.58 9.19 10.54
CA TYR A 57 -8.89 9.20 9.25
C TYR A 57 -9.14 10.54 8.53
N PRO A 58 -8.10 11.35 8.23
CA PRO A 58 -8.29 12.68 7.65
C PRO A 58 -8.91 12.62 6.26
N ALA A 59 -9.89 13.49 5.98
CA ALA A 59 -10.58 13.52 4.68
C ALA A 59 -9.63 13.83 3.52
N ALA A 60 -8.75 14.83 3.69
CA ALA A 60 -7.75 15.18 2.68
C ALA A 60 -6.77 14.03 2.41
N LEU A 61 -6.41 13.25 3.45
CA LEU A 61 -5.56 12.07 3.28
C LEU A 61 -6.30 10.97 2.51
N ARG A 62 -7.57 10.72 2.86
CA ARG A 62 -8.42 9.75 2.17
C ARG A 62 -8.61 10.08 0.68
N GLU A 63 -8.60 11.35 0.32
CA GLU A 63 -8.68 11.82 -1.06
C GLU A 63 -7.34 11.69 -1.81
N ARG A 64 -6.23 12.09 -1.18
CA ARG A 64 -4.92 12.19 -1.85
C ARG A 64 -4.11 10.91 -1.85
N ALA A 65 -4.08 10.18 -0.74
CA ALA A 65 -3.22 9.02 -0.57
C ALA A 65 -3.51 7.88 -1.55
N PRO A 66 -4.78 7.54 -1.88
CA PRO A 66 -5.06 6.47 -2.83
C PRO A 66 -4.39 6.68 -4.18
N LYS A 67 -4.43 7.91 -4.70
CA LYS A 67 -3.81 8.24 -5.99
C LYS A 67 -2.29 8.08 -5.95
N ILE A 68 -1.63 8.59 -4.91
CA ILE A 68 -0.16 8.51 -4.77
C ILE A 68 0.29 7.04 -4.70
N TRP A 69 -0.40 6.23 -3.90
CA TRP A 69 -0.08 4.82 -3.78
C TRP A 69 -0.34 4.04 -5.07
N TRP A 70 -1.45 4.33 -5.76
CA TRP A 70 -1.77 3.67 -7.02
C TRP A 70 -0.83 4.07 -8.16
N ASP A 71 -0.44 5.35 -8.24
CA ASP A 71 0.55 5.82 -9.21
C ASP A 71 1.89 5.08 -9.02
N ASN A 72 2.34 4.89 -7.78
CA ASN A 72 3.54 4.11 -7.47
C ASN A 72 3.41 2.63 -7.89
N ALA A 73 2.24 2.01 -7.67
CA ALA A 73 1.97 0.64 -8.10
C ALA A 73 2.05 0.48 -9.62
N ARG A 74 1.43 1.39 -10.37
CA ARG A 74 1.46 1.39 -11.84
C ARG A 74 2.88 1.51 -12.39
N LEU A 75 3.67 2.45 -11.86
CA LEU A 75 5.08 2.60 -12.24
C LEU A 75 5.88 1.32 -11.96
N THR A 76 5.59 0.63 -10.85
CA THR A 76 6.25 -0.62 -10.47
C THR A 76 5.87 -1.77 -11.41
N PHE A 77 4.58 -1.90 -11.77
CA PHE A 77 4.11 -2.86 -12.77
C PHE A 77 4.74 -2.60 -14.15
N ASP A 78 4.74 -1.35 -14.61
CA ASP A 78 5.36 -0.95 -15.88
C ASP A 78 6.85 -1.25 -15.90
N TYR A 79 7.55 -1.01 -14.79
CA TYR A 79 8.96 -1.33 -14.68
C TYR A 79 9.21 -2.84 -14.77
N ALA A 80 8.41 -3.66 -14.06
CA ALA A 80 8.48 -5.12 -14.13
C ALA A 80 8.27 -5.63 -15.56
N ARG A 81 7.25 -5.09 -16.22
CA ARG A 81 6.85 -5.40 -17.59
C ARG A 81 7.95 -5.13 -18.61
N VAL A 82 8.48 -3.91 -18.61
CA VAL A 82 9.40 -3.42 -19.63
C VAL A 82 10.81 -3.96 -19.41
N ASN A 83 11.25 -4.13 -18.15
CA ASN A 83 12.65 -4.42 -17.84
C ASN A 83 12.93 -5.87 -17.43
N HIS A 84 11.94 -6.61 -16.95
CA HIS A 84 12.13 -7.96 -16.43
C HIS A 84 11.31 -9.01 -17.18
N ALA A 85 10.02 -8.76 -17.41
CA ALA A 85 9.12 -9.74 -18.01
C ALA A 85 9.55 -10.14 -19.42
N ARG A 86 9.96 -9.18 -20.27
CA ARG A 86 10.45 -9.46 -21.64
C ARG A 86 11.66 -10.41 -21.70
N HIS A 87 12.36 -10.59 -20.60
CA HIS A 87 13.54 -11.45 -20.48
C HIS A 87 13.27 -12.73 -19.66
N GLY A 88 12.02 -12.99 -19.25
CA GLY A 88 11.69 -14.16 -18.42
C GLY A 88 12.31 -14.13 -17.02
N ARG A 89 12.66 -12.94 -16.51
CA ARG A 89 13.29 -12.74 -15.20
C ARG A 89 12.27 -12.87 -14.07
N LEU A 90 11.83 -14.10 -13.80
CA LEU A 90 10.71 -14.40 -12.91
C LEU A 90 10.88 -13.84 -11.51
N ALA A 91 12.05 -14.02 -10.88
CA ALA A 91 12.28 -13.58 -9.50
C ALA A 91 12.08 -12.06 -9.35
N GLN A 92 12.60 -11.27 -10.30
CA GLN A 92 12.42 -9.83 -10.32
C GLN A 92 10.96 -9.44 -10.59
N CYS A 93 10.28 -10.12 -11.52
CA CYS A 93 8.86 -9.88 -11.75
C CYS A 93 8.00 -10.18 -10.52
N ALA A 94 8.19 -11.33 -9.88
CA ALA A 94 7.43 -11.71 -8.69
C ALA A 94 7.65 -10.72 -7.54
N GLY A 95 8.89 -10.28 -7.31
CA GLY A 95 9.21 -9.26 -6.30
C GLY A 95 8.54 -7.91 -6.57
N LEU A 96 8.62 -7.42 -7.82
CA LEU A 96 8.00 -6.14 -8.20
C LEU A 96 6.46 -6.22 -8.18
N VAL A 97 5.89 -7.35 -8.57
CA VAL A 97 4.45 -7.61 -8.47
C VAL A 97 4.01 -7.59 -7.02
N ALA A 98 4.69 -8.28 -6.11
CA ALA A 98 4.38 -8.26 -4.68
C ALA A 98 4.46 -6.83 -4.10
N GLN A 99 5.49 -6.06 -4.47
CA GLN A 99 5.64 -4.67 -4.06
C GLN A 99 4.51 -3.78 -4.60
N ALA A 100 4.16 -3.90 -5.89
CA ALA A 100 3.07 -3.14 -6.50
C ALA A 100 1.70 -3.50 -5.89
N THR A 101 1.48 -4.76 -5.55
CA THR A 101 0.27 -5.20 -4.85
C THR A 101 0.20 -4.63 -3.42
N SER A 102 1.32 -4.53 -2.69
CA SER A 102 1.35 -3.84 -1.39
C SER A 102 1.06 -2.34 -1.51
N GLN A 103 1.61 -1.66 -2.52
CA GLN A 103 1.28 -0.26 -2.82
C GLN A 103 -0.22 -0.10 -3.13
N THR A 104 -0.78 -1.01 -3.95
CA THR A 104 -2.22 -1.05 -4.26
C THR A 104 -3.05 -1.25 -2.99
N ALA A 105 -2.64 -2.15 -2.09
CA ALA A 105 -3.34 -2.37 -0.83
C ALA A 105 -3.39 -1.11 0.05
N HIS A 106 -2.30 -0.35 0.10
CA HIS A 106 -2.32 0.97 0.75
C HIS A 106 -3.28 1.94 0.08
N ALA A 107 -3.37 1.95 -1.26
CA ALA A 107 -4.31 2.78 -1.98
C ALA A 107 -5.77 2.43 -1.62
N VAL A 108 -6.10 1.13 -1.62
CA VAL A 108 -7.43 0.62 -1.29
C VAL A 108 -7.84 0.97 0.13
N LEU A 109 -6.97 0.67 1.11
CA LEU A 109 -7.28 0.93 2.52
C LEU A 109 -7.33 2.42 2.83
N ALA A 110 -6.50 3.24 2.18
CA ALA A 110 -6.58 4.70 2.30
C ALA A 110 -7.93 5.23 1.79
N ALA A 111 -8.40 4.75 0.64
CA ALA A 111 -9.70 5.14 0.07
C ALA A 111 -10.89 4.72 0.95
N ARG A 112 -10.75 3.61 1.70
CA ARG A 112 -11.73 3.17 2.71
C ARG A 112 -11.62 3.94 4.03
N GLY A 113 -10.58 4.75 4.24
CA GLY A 113 -10.30 5.41 5.52
C GLY A 113 -9.89 4.43 6.61
N GLU A 114 -9.24 3.33 6.23
CA GLU A 114 -8.82 2.26 7.12
C GLU A 114 -7.35 2.40 7.53
N TRP A 115 -7.11 2.24 8.83
CA TRP A 115 -5.76 2.33 9.39
C TRP A 115 -4.90 1.10 9.11
N VAL A 116 -3.62 1.32 8.82
CA VAL A 116 -2.60 0.27 8.63
C VAL A 116 -1.41 0.57 9.54
N THR A 117 -1.04 -0.40 10.38
CA THR A 117 0.11 -0.29 11.29
C THR A 117 1.25 -1.27 10.94
N ASN A 118 0.99 -2.26 10.07
CA ASN A 118 1.94 -3.23 9.58
C ASN A 118 1.40 -3.99 8.35
N ASP A 119 2.26 -4.75 7.68
CA ASP A 119 1.94 -5.44 6.43
C ASP A 119 1.31 -6.83 6.63
N LYS A 120 1.22 -7.35 7.86
CA LYS A 120 0.90 -8.77 8.12
C LYS A 120 -0.41 -9.24 7.49
N THR A 121 -1.43 -8.38 7.51
CA THR A 121 -2.76 -8.66 6.93
C THR A 121 -3.12 -7.69 5.80
N LEU A 122 -2.16 -6.91 5.31
CA LEU A 122 -2.38 -5.81 4.36
C LEU A 122 -3.14 -6.28 3.11
N LEU A 123 -2.64 -7.31 2.44
CA LEU A 123 -3.28 -7.83 1.22
C LEU A 123 -4.63 -8.50 1.50
N THR A 124 -4.79 -9.15 2.65
CA THR A 124 -6.07 -9.76 3.05
C THR A 124 -7.13 -8.69 3.26
N ARG A 125 -6.79 -7.59 3.95
CA ARG A 125 -7.72 -6.48 4.20
C ARG A 125 -8.07 -5.71 2.93
N ALA A 126 -7.13 -5.63 1.99
CA ALA A 126 -7.35 -5.03 0.69
C ALA A 126 -8.04 -5.96 -0.33
N ASP A 127 -8.33 -7.21 0.02
CA ASP A 127 -8.90 -8.23 -0.86
C ASP A 127 -8.04 -8.57 -2.10
N LEU A 128 -6.72 -8.66 -1.90
CA LEU A 128 -5.72 -8.86 -2.97
C LEU A 128 -4.98 -10.21 -2.87
N ARG A 129 -5.48 -11.15 -2.07
CA ARG A 129 -4.80 -12.45 -1.82
C ARG A 129 -4.71 -13.38 -3.02
N GLN A 130 -5.49 -13.13 -4.07
CA GLN A 130 -5.40 -13.88 -5.33
C GLN A 130 -4.00 -13.79 -5.97
N ILE A 131 -3.19 -12.78 -5.61
CA ILE A 131 -1.81 -12.64 -6.04
C ILE A 131 -0.93 -13.85 -5.70
N ASP A 132 -1.22 -14.52 -4.57
CA ASP A 132 -0.46 -15.69 -4.11
C ASP A 132 -0.55 -16.82 -5.15
N HIS A 133 -1.72 -16.99 -5.79
CA HIS A 133 -1.93 -17.97 -6.85
C HIS A 133 -1.22 -17.58 -8.15
N PHE A 134 -1.30 -16.30 -8.54
CA PHE A 134 -0.64 -15.82 -9.76
C PHE A 134 0.88 -16.02 -9.71
N ILE A 135 1.48 -15.76 -8.54
CA ILE A 135 2.92 -15.98 -8.32
C ILE A 135 3.24 -17.47 -8.33
N ALA A 136 2.44 -18.31 -7.68
CA ALA A 136 2.66 -19.76 -7.63
C ALA A 136 2.58 -20.43 -9.01
N ASP A 137 1.71 -19.97 -9.89
CA ASP A 137 1.53 -20.50 -11.25
C ASP A 137 2.60 -20.02 -12.26
N ALA A 138 3.37 -18.99 -11.90
CA ALA A 138 4.33 -18.37 -12.80
C ALA A 138 5.64 -19.18 -12.93
N HIS A 139 6.28 -19.07 -14.09
CA HIS A 139 7.56 -19.73 -14.39
C HIS A 139 8.49 -18.83 -15.22
N ALA A 140 9.77 -19.21 -15.30
CA ALA A 140 10.83 -18.43 -15.93
C ALA A 140 10.78 -18.49 -17.47
N ASP A 141 9.77 -17.84 -18.03
CA ASP A 141 9.54 -17.66 -19.47
C ASP A 141 9.01 -16.24 -19.73
N PRO A 142 9.41 -15.56 -20.82
CA PRO A 142 8.95 -14.19 -21.09
C PRO A 142 7.42 -14.02 -21.17
N LYS A 143 6.69 -14.97 -21.77
CA LYS A 143 5.22 -14.88 -21.89
C LYS A 143 4.58 -15.12 -20.52
N ALA A 144 5.05 -16.11 -19.77
CA ALA A 144 4.56 -16.39 -18.42
C ALA A 144 4.81 -15.22 -17.46
N ALA A 145 6.01 -14.65 -17.49
CA ALA A 145 6.36 -13.48 -16.69
C ALA A 145 5.53 -12.26 -17.09
N ARG A 146 5.28 -12.05 -18.39
CA ARG A 146 4.40 -10.96 -18.85
C ARG A 146 2.98 -11.14 -18.35
N ARG A 147 2.44 -12.36 -18.46
CA ARG A 147 1.12 -12.72 -17.95
C ARG A 147 1.01 -12.45 -16.46
N LEU A 148 1.99 -12.87 -15.64
CA LEU A 148 2.02 -12.60 -14.20
C LEU A 148 1.81 -11.10 -13.92
N VAL A 149 2.55 -10.24 -14.60
CA VAL A 149 2.45 -8.79 -14.37
C VAL A 149 1.11 -8.23 -14.88
N ASP A 150 0.62 -8.67 -16.04
CA ASP A 150 -0.64 -8.17 -16.63
C ASP A 150 -1.86 -8.55 -15.76
N VAL A 151 -2.03 -9.84 -15.40
CA VAL A 151 -3.19 -10.27 -14.59
C VAL A 151 -3.18 -9.69 -13.17
N SER A 152 -1.98 -9.44 -12.63
CA SER A 152 -1.83 -8.81 -11.31
C SER A 152 -2.19 -7.33 -11.34
N GLU A 153 -1.78 -6.61 -12.39
CA GLU A 153 -2.16 -5.21 -12.59
C GLU A 153 -3.68 -5.08 -12.80
N GLU A 154 -4.28 -5.96 -13.59
CA GLU A 154 -5.74 -5.99 -13.81
C GLU A 154 -6.52 -6.17 -12.49
N LEU A 155 -6.13 -7.15 -11.66
CA LEU A 155 -6.69 -7.35 -10.33
C LEU A 155 -6.57 -6.10 -9.46
N CYS A 156 -5.38 -5.51 -9.41
CA CYS A 156 -5.09 -4.33 -8.60
C CYS A 156 -5.89 -3.10 -9.07
N ALA A 157 -5.97 -2.89 -10.39
CA ALA A 157 -6.72 -1.79 -10.99
C ALA A 157 -8.22 -1.92 -10.69
N ALA A 158 -8.79 -3.13 -10.79
CA ALA A 158 -10.18 -3.39 -10.45
C ALA A 158 -10.48 -3.08 -8.97
N ALA A 159 -9.60 -3.50 -8.05
CA ALA A 159 -9.75 -3.23 -6.62
C ALA A 159 -9.73 -1.73 -6.29
N VAL A 160 -8.83 -0.95 -6.92
CA VAL A 160 -8.77 0.50 -6.76
C VAL A 160 -9.99 1.18 -7.36
N GLN A 161 -10.43 0.76 -8.55
CA GLN A 161 -11.62 1.30 -9.20
C GLN A 161 -12.87 1.09 -8.32
N ALA A 162 -13.03 -0.09 -7.71
CA ALA A 162 -14.17 -0.40 -6.86
C ALA A 162 -14.30 0.51 -5.64
N VAL A 163 -13.19 1.04 -5.10
CA VAL A 163 -13.21 1.94 -3.93
C VAL A 163 -13.21 3.42 -4.27
N LEU A 164 -12.70 3.82 -5.45
CA LEU A 164 -12.71 5.21 -5.91
C LEU A 164 -14.00 5.58 -6.66
N HIS A 165 -14.64 4.59 -7.30
CA HIS A 165 -15.88 4.75 -8.05
C HIS A 165 -16.87 3.64 -7.66
N PRO A 166 -17.37 3.63 -6.41
CA PRO A 166 -18.37 2.66 -6.01
C PRO A 166 -19.61 2.82 -6.90
N LEU A 167 -20.13 1.71 -7.43
CA LEU A 167 -21.40 1.70 -8.15
C LEU A 167 -22.50 2.26 -7.22
N PRO A 168 -23.43 3.07 -7.76
CA PRO A 168 -24.50 3.70 -6.98
C PRO A 168 -25.46 2.68 -6.35
#